data_AF-A0A7L4CRV2-F1
#
_entry.id   AF-A0A7L4CRV2-F1
#
_cell.length_a   1.000
_cell.length_b   1.000
_cell.length_c   1.000
_cell.angle_alpha   90.00
_cell.angle_beta   90.00
_cell.angle_gamma   90.00
#
_symmetry.space_group_name_H-M   'P 1'
#
loop_
_entity.id
_entity.type
_entity.pdbx_description
1 polymer ?
#
loop_
_entity_poly.entity_id
_entity_poly.type
_entity_poly.pdbx_seq_one_letter_code
_entity_poly.pdbx_strand_id
1 'polypeptide(L)'
;VFTGIFTAEMFLKIIAMDPYYYFQEGWNIFDGFIVTLSLVELGLADVEGLSVLRSFRLLRVFKLAKSWPTLNMLIKIIGNSVGALGNLTLVLAIIVFIFAVVGMQLFGKSYKECVCKISSDCELPRWHMHDFFHSFLIVFRVLCGEWIETMWDCMEVAGQAMCLTVFMMVMVIGNLVVCN
;
A
#
# COMPACT_ATOMS: atom_id res chain seq x y z
N VAL A 1 -3.32 31.04 2.04
CA VAL A 1 -3.55 31.75 0.75
C VAL A 1 -3.87 30.77 -0.39
N PHE A 2 -2.92 29.96 -0.87
CA PHE A 2 -3.17 29.03 -2.00
C PHE A 2 -4.38 28.10 -1.81
N THR A 3 -4.54 27.48 -0.63
CA THR A 3 -5.71 26.64 -0.35
C THR A 3 -7.02 27.42 -0.49
N GLY A 4 -7.08 28.65 0.03
CA GLY A 4 -8.28 29.50 -0.05
C GLY A 4 -8.64 29.89 -1.49
N ILE A 5 -7.65 30.15 -2.35
CA ILE A 5 -7.88 30.44 -3.77
C ILE A 5 -8.51 29.22 -4.47
N PHE A 6 -7.97 28.02 -4.23
CA PHE A 6 -8.54 26.79 -4.81
C PHE A 6 -9.91 26.44 -4.26
N THR A 7 -10.15 26.69 -2.97
CA THR A 7 -11.48 26.55 -2.38
C THR A 7 -12.47 27.49 -3.07
N ALA A 8 -12.13 28.76 -3.25
CA ALA A 8 -12.98 29.72 -3.95
C ALA A 8 -13.23 29.32 -5.42
N GLU A 9 -12.19 28.90 -6.15
CA GLU A 9 -12.30 28.38 -7.52
C GLU A 9 -13.28 27.19 -7.62
N MET A 10 -13.18 26.24 -6.68
CA MET A 10 -14.07 25.07 -6.60
C MET A 10 -15.53 25.50 -6.39
N PHE A 11 -15.80 26.37 -5.42
CA PHE A 11 -17.15 26.86 -5.15
C PHE A 11 -17.74 27.63 -6.34
N LEU A 12 -16.94 28.47 -7.01
CA LEU A 12 -17.39 29.18 -8.20
C LEU A 12 -17.74 28.23 -9.36
N LYS A 13 -16.93 27.18 -9.58
CA LYS A 13 -17.23 26.16 -10.62
C LYS A 13 -18.53 25.39 -10.32
N ILE A 14 -18.76 25.02 -9.07
CA ILE A 14 -19.97 24.30 -8.67
C ILE A 14 -21.23 25.15 -8.89
N ILE A 15 -21.16 26.45 -8.56
CA ILE A 15 -22.28 27.38 -8.78
C ILE A 15 -22.51 27.62 -10.28
N ALA A 16 -21.43 27.71 -11.07
CA ALA A 16 -21.52 28.01 -12.50
C ALA A 16 -21.97 26.83 -13.36
N MET A 17 -21.63 25.58 -13.00
CA MET A 17 -21.83 24.40 -13.86
C MET A 17 -22.92 23.44 -13.36
N ASP A 18 -23.67 23.79 -12.31
CA ASP A 18 -24.48 22.87 -11.52
C ASP A 18 -23.68 21.68 -10.92
N PRO A 19 -24.02 21.24 -9.69
CA PRO A 19 -23.29 20.14 -9.05
C PRO A 19 -23.29 18.86 -9.90
N TYR A 20 -24.37 18.59 -10.63
CA TYR A 20 -24.51 17.38 -11.42
C TYR A 20 -23.47 17.29 -12.55
N TYR A 21 -23.28 18.35 -13.33
CA TYR A 21 -22.27 18.33 -14.41
C TYR A 21 -20.85 18.47 -13.87
N TYR A 22 -20.67 19.15 -12.74
CA TYR A 22 -19.36 19.24 -12.07
C TYR A 22 -18.80 17.85 -11.71
N PHE A 23 -19.63 16.96 -11.17
CA PHE A 23 -19.20 15.60 -10.79
C PHE A 23 -19.11 14.61 -11.97
N GLN A 24 -19.45 14.99 -13.19
CA GLN A 24 -19.23 14.15 -14.37
C GLN A 24 -17.80 14.29 -14.92
N GLU A 25 -17.16 15.45 -14.74
CA GLU A 25 -15.80 15.69 -15.22
C GLU A 25 -14.76 15.19 -14.20
N GLY A 26 -14.04 14.11 -14.52
CA GLY A 26 -13.07 13.49 -13.61
C GLY A 26 -11.98 14.44 -13.09
N TRP A 27 -11.59 15.46 -13.88
CA TRP A 27 -10.65 16.48 -13.44
C TRP A 27 -11.22 17.41 -12.36
N ASN A 28 -12.52 17.71 -12.42
CA ASN A 28 -13.19 18.51 -11.41
C ASN A 28 -13.37 17.71 -10.11
N ILE A 29 -13.69 16.41 -10.21
CA ILE A 29 -13.73 15.50 -9.05
C ILE A 29 -12.36 15.44 -8.37
N PHE A 30 -11.29 15.28 -9.14
CA PHE A 30 -9.93 15.27 -8.61
C PHE A 30 -9.57 16.60 -7.94
N ASP A 31 -9.86 17.73 -8.59
CA ASP A 31 -9.63 19.07 -8.01
C ASP A 31 -10.37 19.25 -6.68
N GLY A 32 -11.66 18.86 -6.65
CA GLY A 32 -12.48 18.88 -5.43
C GLY A 32 -11.90 18.01 -4.32
N PHE A 33 -11.45 16.79 -4.62
CA PHE A 33 -10.80 15.90 -3.65
C PHE A 33 -9.53 16.50 -3.03
N ILE A 34 -8.70 17.16 -3.84
CA ILE A 34 -7.50 17.84 -3.35
C ILE A 34 -7.85 19.02 -2.44
N VAL A 35 -8.90 19.78 -2.79
CA VAL A 35 -9.38 20.90 -1.98
C VAL A 35 -9.96 20.41 -0.65
N THR A 36 -10.76 19.35 -0.64
CA THR A 36 -11.34 18.81 0.60
C THR A 36 -10.26 18.28 1.54
N LEU A 37 -9.28 17.50 1.04
CA LEU A 37 -8.13 17.06 1.84
C LEU A 37 -7.35 18.23 2.44
N SER A 38 -7.19 19.31 1.67
CA SER A 38 -6.48 20.51 2.13
C SER A 38 -7.23 21.28 3.21
N LEU A 39 -8.56 21.25 3.21
CA LEU A 39 -9.39 21.85 4.26
C LEU A 39 -9.37 20.99 5.52
N VAL A 40 -9.42 19.66 5.38
CA VAL A 40 -9.27 18.72 6.50
C VAL A 40 -7.93 18.90 7.19
N GLU A 41 -6.86 19.05 6.42
CA GLU A 41 -5.52 19.34 6.96
C GLU A 41 -5.49 20.63 7.78
N LEU A 42 -6.13 21.71 7.29
CA LEU A 42 -6.22 22.98 8.03
C LEU A 42 -7.06 22.86 9.30
N GLY A 43 -8.14 22.08 9.27
CA GLY A 43 -9.01 21.85 10.42
C GLY A 43 -8.39 20.97 11.51
N LEU A 44 -7.42 20.12 11.15
CA LEU A 44 -6.76 19.17 12.06
C LEU A 44 -5.30 19.56 12.37
N ALA A 45 -4.94 20.84 12.20
CA ALA A 45 -3.55 21.29 12.32
C ALA A 45 -2.90 21.06 13.70
N ASP A 46 -3.71 21.02 14.77
CA ASP A 46 -3.26 20.83 16.16
C ASP A 46 -3.21 19.37 16.63
N VAL A 47 -3.55 18.39 15.78
CA VAL A 47 -3.54 16.98 16.17
C VAL A 47 -2.16 16.36 15.90
N GLU A 48 -1.41 16.08 16.96
CA GLU A 48 -0.15 15.32 16.88
C GLU A 48 -0.41 13.90 16.34
N GLY A 49 0.41 13.46 15.38
CA GLY A 49 0.26 12.16 14.69
C GLY A 49 -0.31 12.24 13.27
N LEU A 50 -0.97 13.34 12.89
CA LEU A 50 -1.51 13.56 11.54
C LEU A 50 -0.57 14.35 10.61
N SER A 51 0.72 14.41 10.94
CA SER A 51 1.74 15.11 10.12
C SER A 51 1.79 14.59 8.66
N VAL A 52 1.40 13.33 8.42
CA VAL A 52 1.28 12.74 7.08
C VAL A 52 0.26 13.50 6.21
N LEU A 53 -0.78 14.09 6.80
CA LEU A 53 -1.77 14.88 6.05
C LEU A 53 -1.14 16.08 5.34
N ARG A 54 -0.05 16.64 5.87
CA ARG A 54 0.68 17.75 5.23
C ARG A 54 1.36 17.30 3.93
N SER A 55 1.76 16.03 3.82
CA SER A 55 2.35 15.46 2.61
C SER A 55 1.33 15.37 1.46
N PHE A 56 0.02 15.34 1.74
CA PHE A 56 -1.01 15.34 0.69
C PHE A 56 -1.03 16.62 -0.15
N ARG A 57 -0.41 17.72 0.31
CA ARG A 57 -0.23 18.92 -0.52
C ARG A 57 0.54 18.62 -1.82
N LEU A 58 1.41 17.60 -1.81
CA LEU A 58 2.15 17.16 -3.01
C LEU A 58 1.21 16.65 -4.11
N LEU A 59 0.02 16.14 -3.76
CA LEU A 59 -0.96 15.71 -4.75
C LEU A 59 -1.42 16.85 -5.68
N ARG A 60 -1.27 18.12 -5.26
CA ARG A 60 -1.55 19.28 -6.12
C ARG A 60 -0.65 19.34 -7.35
N VAL A 61 0.54 18.72 -7.32
CA VAL A 61 1.44 18.61 -8.47
C VAL A 61 0.75 17.88 -9.63
N PHE A 62 -0.14 16.93 -9.34
CA PHE A 62 -0.91 16.26 -10.40
C PHE A 62 -1.88 17.20 -11.14
N LYS A 63 -2.20 18.40 -10.63
CA LYS A 63 -2.94 19.40 -11.42
C LYS A 63 -2.15 19.83 -12.66
N LEU A 64 -0.82 19.79 -12.63
CA LEU A 64 0.04 20.03 -13.81
C LEU A 64 -0.22 19.02 -14.93
N ALA A 65 -0.81 17.86 -14.62
CA ALA A 65 -1.17 16.88 -15.63
C ALA A 65 -2.27 17.38 -16.57
N LYS A 66 -3.06 18.39 -16.17
CA LYS A 66 -4.06 19.01 -17.06
C LYS A 66 -3.39 19.82 -18.17
N SER A 67 -2.25 20.46 -17.90
CA SER A 67 -1.52 21.31 -18.84
C SER A 67 -0.36 20.59 -19.54
N TRP A 68 0.22 19.55 -18.92
CA TRP A 68 1.37 18.82 -19.46
C TRP A 68 0.96 17.48 -20.11
N PRO A 69 1.11 17.33 -21.43
CA PRO A 69 0.63 16.15 -22.15
C PRO A 69 1.34 14.85 -21.72
N THR A 70 2.63 14.92 -21.41
CA THR A 70 3.42 13.76 -20.96
C THR A 70 2.94 13.20 -19.62
N LEU A 71 2.62 14.09 -18.66
CA LEU A 71 2.12 13.69 -17.35
C LEU A 71 0.68 13.14 -17.44
N ASN A 72 -0.16 13.73 -18.30
CA ASN A 72 -1.49 13.20 -18.61
C ASN A 72 -1.40 11.78 -19.19
N MET A 73 -0.45 11.55 -20.10
CA MET A 73 -0.21 10.24 -20.70
C MET A 73 0.20 9.21 -19.64
N LEU A 74 1.10 9.57 -18.71
CA LEU A 74 1.49 8.71 -17.59
C LEU A 74 0.30 8.29 -16.72
N ILE A 75 -0.56 9.25 -16.33
CA ILE A 75 -1.74 8.97 -15.51
C ILE A 75 -2.71 8.04 -16.25
N LYS A 76 -2.91 8.25 -17.55
CA LYS A 76 -3.75 7.36 -18.38
C LYS A 76 -3.18 5.95 -18.47
N ILE A 77 -1.86 5.82 -18.62
CA ILE A 77 -1.20 4.50 -18.62
C ILE A 77 -1.44 3.79 -17.28
N ILE A 78 -1.20 4.46 -16.15
CA ILE A 78 -1.44 3.89 -14.82
C ILE A 78 -2.91 3.47 -14.67
N GLY A 79 -3.85 4.34 -15.05
CA GLY A 79 -5.28 4.05 -14.96
C GLY A 79 -5.70 2.86 -15.83
N ASN A 80 -5.25 2.81 -17.09
CA ASN A 80 -5.56 1.70 -17.99
C ASN A 80 -4.92 0.39 -17.52
N SER A 81 -3.69 0.44 -17.00
CA SER A 81 -3.02 -0.73 -16.43
C SER A 81 -3.75 -1.26 -15.21
N VAL A 82 -4.24 -0.39 -14.32
CA VAL A 82 -5.04 -0.81 -13.16
C VAL A 82 -6.37 -1.44 -13.58
N GLY A 83 -7.03 -0.92 -14.64
CA GLY A 83 -8.26 -1.50 -15.16
C GLY A 83 -8.06 -2.84 -15.86
N ALA A 84 -7.03 -2.95 -16.71
CA ALA A 84 -6.73 -4.18 -17.47
C ALA A 84 -6.15 -5.29 -16.59
N LEU A 85 -5.32 -4.93 -15.61
CA LEU A 85 -4.68 -5.87 -14.67
C LEU A 85 -5.45 -6.03 -13.36
N GLY A 86 -6.60 -5.36 -13.20
CA GLY A 86 -7.35 -5.33 -11.94
C GLY A 86 -7.75 -6.72 -11.42
N ASN A 87 -8.09 -7.64 -12.32
CA ASN A 87 -8.40 -9.02 -11.95
C ASN A 87 -7.15 -9.77 -11.47
N LEU A 88 -6.00 -9.57 -12.12
CA LEU A 88 -4.73 -10.21 -11.73
C LEU A 88 -4.22 -9.65 -10.39
N THR A 89 -4.31 -8.34 -10.18
CA THR A 89 -3.92 -7.71 -8.90
C THR A 89 -4.81 -8.17 -7.75
N LEU A 90 -6.11 -8.37 -7.99
CA LEU A 90 -7.02 -8.94 -7.00
C LEU A 90 -6.65 -10.38 -6.63
N VAL A 91 -6.34 -11.22 -7.63
CA VAL A 91 -5.88 -12.60 -7.39
C VAL A 91 -4.57 -12.60 -6.60
N LEU A 92 -3.60 -11.75 -6.96
CA LEU A 92 -2.35 -11.60 -6.24
C LEU A 92 -2.59 -11.17 -4.78
N ALA A 93 -3.47 -10.19 -4.55
CA ALA A 93 -3.80 -9.72 -3.21
C ALA A 93 -4.41 -10.83 -2.34
N ILE A 94 -5.29 -11.66 -2.90
CA ILE A 94 -5.86 -12.82 -2.19
C ILE A 94 -4.77 -13.84 -1.84
N ILE A 95 -3.88 -14.15 -2.78
CA ILE A 95 -2.79 -15.11 -2.55
C ILE A 95 -1.84 -14.63 -1.46
N VAL A 96 -1.43 -13.36 -1.51
CA VAL A 96 -0.60 -12.73 -0.47
C VAL A 96 -1.31 -12.78 0.88
N PHE A 97 -2.61 -12.49 0.92
CA PHE A 97 -3.41 -12.56 2.15
C PHE A 97 -3.45 -13.98 2.73
N ILE A 98 -3.73 -14.99 1.90
CA ILE A 98 -3.77 -16.39 2.32
C ILE A 98 -2.43 -16.81 2.91
N PHE A 99 -1.32 -16.52 2.23
CA PHE A 99 0.01 -16.89 2.72
C PHE A 99 0.41 -16.15 4.00
N ALA A 100 0.01 -14.88 4.16
CA ALA A 100 0.23 -14.14 5.40
C ALA A 100 -0.53 -14.78 6.57
N VAL A 101 -1.78 -15.21 6.36
CA VAL A 101 -2.57 -15.89 7.39
C VAL A 101 -1.99 -17.27 7.71
N VAL A 102 -1.62 -18.06 6.69
CA VAL A 102 -1.02 -19.39 6.86
C VAL A 102 0.32 -19.29 7.60
N GLY A 103 1.21 -18.38 7.21
CA GLY A 103 2.49 -18.17 7.86
C GLY A 103 2.34 -17.76 9.34
N MET A 104 1.41 -16.85 9.62
CA MET A 104 1.10 -16.43 10.98
C MET A 104 0.57 -17.59 11.85
N GLN A 105 -0.35 -18.40 11.31
CA GLN A 105 -0.94 -19.51 12.07
C GLN A 105 0.04 -20.66 12.33
N LEU A 106 0.90 -20.96 11.36
CA LEU A 106 1.88 -22.04 11.49
C LEU A 106 3.09 -21.65 12.34
N PHE A 107 3.64 -20.45 12.11
CA PHE A 107 4.94 -20.06 12.66
C PHE A 107 4.83 -19.02 13.78
N GLY A 108 3.71 -18.30 13.90
CA GLY A 108 3.60 -17.16 14.81
C GLY A 108 3.79 -17.49 16.28
N LYS A 109 3.35 -18.67 16.74
CA LYS A 109 3.59 -19.14 18.12
C LYS A 109 5.07 -19.47 18.34
N SER A 110 5.68 -20.19 17.41
CA SER A 110 7.08 -20.59 17.50
C SER A 110 8.02 -19.39 17.55
N TYR A 111 7.74 -18.33 16.76
CA TYR A 111 8.53 -17.09 16.79
C TYR A 111 8.55 -16.42 18.17
N LYS A 112 7.49 -16.57 18.96
CA LYS A 112 7.44 -16.02 20.33
C LYS A 112 8.13 -16.93 21.35
N GLU A 113 7.93 -18.25 21.22
CA GLU A 113 8.49 -19.22 22.17
C GLU A 113 10.02 -19.41 21.98
N CYS A 114 10.52 -19.32 20.75
CA CYS A 114 11.93 -19.55 20.41
C CYS A 114 12.70 -18.26 20.05
N VAL A 115 12.26 -17.10 20.53
CA VAL A 115 12.84 -15.79 20.20
C VAL A 115 14.35 -15.67 20.51
N CYS A 116 14.82 -16.34 21.57
CA CYS A 116 16.23 -16.32 21.97
C CYS A 116 17.16 -17.08 21.02
N LYS A 117 16.63 -17.85 20.05
CA LYS A 117 17.45 -18.51 19.03
C LYS A 117 17.84 -17.59 17.88
N ILE A 118 16.98 -16.60 17.61
CA ILE A 118 17.09 -15.68 16.46
C ILE A 118 17.61 -14.30 16.86
N SER A 119 17.40 -13.88 18.12
CA SER A 119 17.78 -12.57 18.62
C SER A 119 18.60 -12.71 19.91
N SER A 120 19.73 -12.00 19.99
CA SER A 120 20.59 -11.97 21.18
C SER A 120 19.90 -11.36 22.39
N ASP A 121 19.00 -10.41 22.16
CA ASP A 121 18.29 -9.68 23.22
C ASP A 121 16.98 -10.38 23.63
N CYS A 122 16.68 -11.55 23.05
CA CYS A 122 15.42 -12.29 23.23
C CYS A 122 14.15 -11.46 22.93
N GLU A 123 14.28 -10.41 22.12
CA GLU A 123 13.15 -9.63 21.60
C GLU A 123 12.80 -10.03 20.16
N LEU A 124 11.53 -9.84 19.78
CA LEU A 124 11.05 -10.17 18.44
C LEU A 124 11.86 -9.37 17.39
N PRO A 125 12.45 -10.04 16.39
CA PRO A 125 13.21 -9.35 15.36
C PRO A 125 12.27 -8.53 14.48
N ARG A 126 12.84 -7.57 13.73
CA ARG A 126 12.08 -6.69 12.82
C ARG A 126 11.21 -7.45 11.80
N TRP A 127 11.63 -8.65 11.40
CA TRP A 127 10.89 -9.53 10.50
C TRP A 127 10.47 -10.79 11.25
N HIS A 128 9.19 -10.87 11.63
CA HIS A 128 8.64 -12.02 12.36
C HIS A 128 7.22 -12.35 11.89
N MET A 129 6.75 -13.58 12.15
CA MET A 129 5.40 -14.02 11.78
C MET A 129 4.40 -14.05 12.95
N HIS A 130 4.65 -13.31 14.03
CA HIS A 130 3.73 -13.29 15.19
C HIS A 130 2.42 -12.57 14.86
N ASP A 131 2.49 -11.43 14.17
CA ASP A 131 1.34 -10.60 13.82
C ASP A 131 1.05 -10.65 12.31
N PHE A 132 -0.21 -10.40 11.96
CA PHE A 132 -0.67 -10.42 10.57
C PHE A 132 0.12 -9.45 9.68
N PHE A 133 0.34 -8.21 10.14
CA PHE A 133 1.03 -7.19 9.32
C PHE A 133 2.49 -7.55 9.07
N HIS A 134 3.20 -8.06 10.09
CA HIS A 134 4.60 -8.49 9.93
C HIS A 134 4.70 -9.75 9.05
N SER A 135 3.76 -10.70 9.16
CA SER A 135 3.70 -11.84 8.24
C SER A 135 3.40 -11.42 6.80
N PHE A 136 2.47 -10.49 6.60
CA PHE A 136 2.20 -9.88 5.28
C PHE A 136 3.45 -9.22 4.69
N LEU A 137 4.19 -8.45 5.49
CA LEU A 137 5.43 -7.81 5.06
C LEU A 137 6.52 -8.83 4.68
N ILE A 138 6.61 -9.97 5.38
CA ILE A 138 7.53 -11.06 4.98
C ILE A 138 7.11 -11.66 3.64
N VAL A 139 5.83 -11.97 3.43
CA VAL A 139 5.35 -12.49 2.14
C VAL A 139 5.65 -11.49 1.02
N PHE A 140 5.40 -10.20 1.25
CA PHE A 140 5.76 -9.14 0.30
C PHE A 140 7.26 -9.10 0.01
N ARG A 141 8.10 -9.21 1.04
CA ARG A 141 9.58 -9.26 0.92
C ARG A 141 10.05 -10.46 0.10
N VAL A 142 9.42 -11.63 0.28
CA VAL A 142 9.68 -12.85 -0.52
C VAL A 142 9.36 -12.62 -2.00
N LEU A 143 8.24 -11.96 -2.31
CA LEU A 143 7.86 -11.61 -3.69
C LEU A 143 8.83 -10.60 -4.33
N CYS A 144 9.43 -9.72 -3.53
CA CYS A 144 10.51 -8.83 -3.98
C CYS A 144 11.85 -9.55 -4.24
N GLY A 145 11.95 -10.85 -3.93
CA GLY A 145 13.13 -11.67 -4.16
C GLY A 145 14.03 -11.87 -2.95
N GLU A 146 13.73 -11.25 -1.80
CA GLU A 146 14.51 -11.33 -0.57
C GLU A 146 13.93 -12.40 0.39
N TRP A 147 14.00 -13.67 0.01
CA TRP A 147 13.38 -14.76 0.77
C TRP A 147 14.33 -15.51 1.71
N ILE A 148 15.63 -15.52 1.38
CA ILE A 148 16.64 -16.38 2.04
C ILE A 148 16.81 -16.00 3.51
N GLU A 149 16.99 -14.71 3.83
CA GLU A 149 17.21 -14.26 5.23
C GLU A 149 16.06 -14.67 6.15
N THR A 150 14.82 -14.35 5.77
CA THR A 150 13.63 -14.68 6.56
C THR A 150 13.37 -16.18 6.65
N MET A 151 13.84 -16.95 5.67
CA MET A 151 13.74 -18.40 5.69
C MET A 151 14.69 -19.01 6.73
N TRP A 152 15.93 -18.50 6.85
CA TRP A 152 16.87 -18.96 7.88
C TRP A 152 16.28 -18.78 9.29
N ASP A 153 15.71 -17.60 9.58
CA ASP A 153 15.06 -17.33 10.86
C ASP A 153 13.89 -18.29 11.12
N CYS A 154 13.08 -18.58 10.09
CA CYS A 154 11.98 -19.53 10.22
C CYS A 154 12.50 -20.95 10.53
N MET A 155 13.54 -21.40 9.81
CA MET A 155 14.09 -22.75 9.95
C MET A 155 14.64 -23.01 11.35
N GLU A 156 15.26 -22.01 11.97
CA GLU A 156 15.81 -22.10 13.33
C GLU A 156 14.71 -22.21 14.40
N VAL A 157 13.55 -21.60 14.12
CA VAL A 157 12.43 -21.48 15.05
C VAL A 157 11.44 -22.64 14.96
N ALA A 158 11.00 -22.99 13.74
CA ALA A 158 9.92 -23.94 13.50
C ALA A 158 10.36 -25.23 12.78
N GLY A 159 11.64 -25.31 12.40
CA GLY A 159 12.23 -26.47 11.75
C GLY A 159 12.28 -26.38 10.22
N GLN A 160 13.22 -27.12 9.65
CA GLN A 160 13.61 -27.00 8.24
C GLN A 160 12.50 -27.38 7.26
N ALA A 161 11.80 -28.49 7.50
CA ALA A 161 10.83 -29.06 6.56
C ALA A 161 9.64 -28.10 6.31
N MET A 162 8.98 -27.64 7.37
CA MET A 162 7.80 -26.77 7.25
C MET A 162 8.16 -25.42 6.63
N CYS A 163 9.24 -24.78 7.08
CA CYS A 163 9.66 -23.48 6.54
C CYS A 163 10.04 -23.57 5.06
N LEU A 164 10.82 -24.58 4.65
CA LEU A 164 11.19 -24.75 3.24
C LEU A 164 9.95 -24.96 2.36
N THR A 165 9.01 -25.80 2.77
CA THR A 165 7.79 -26.05 1.97
C THR A 165 6.97 -24.78 1.79
N VAL A 166 6.74 -24.00 2.84
CA VAL A 166 5.93 -22.77 2.75
C VAL A 166 6.64 -21.70 1.93
N PHE A 167 7.92 -21.41 2.19
CA PHE A 167 8.65 -20.36 1.48
C PHE A 167 8.83 -20.68 -0.01
N MET A 168 9.13 -21.93 -0.36
CA MET A 168 9.23 -22.34 -1.77
C MET A 168 7.87 -22.27 -2.48
N MET A 169 6.78 -22.64 -1.79
CA MET A 169 5.43 -22.52 -2.34
C MET A 169 5.05 -21.05 -2.59
N VAL A 170 5.34 -20.15 -1.64
CA VAL A 170 5.12 -18.70 -1.80
C VAL A 170 5.93 -18.16 -2.98
N MET A 171 7.20 -18.52 -3.08
CA MET A 171 8.08 -18.04 -4.15
C MET A 171 7.60 -18.50 -5.52
N VAL A 172 7.27 -19.79 -5.69
CA VAL A 172 6.86 -20.35 -6.98
C VAL A 172 5.48 -19.84 -7.39
N ILE A 173 4.48 -19.94 -6.50
CA ILE A 173 3.11 -19.51 -6.82
C ILE A 173 3.05 -17.99 -6.97
N GLY A 174 3.67 -17.26 -6.06
CA GLY A 174 3.70 -15.81 -6.07
C GLY A 174 4.34 -15.24 -7.32
N ASN A 175 5.55 -15.70 -7.66
CA ASN A 175 6.24 -15.20 -8.85
C ASN A 175 5.55 -15.63 -10.15
N LEU A 176 4.95 -16.82 -10.22
CA LEU A 176 4.15 -17.23 -11.38
C LEU A 176 2.99 -16.26 -11.63
N VAL A 177 2.32 -15.80 -10.57
CA VAL A 177 1.22 -14.83 -10.67
C VAL A 177 1.74 -13.44 -10.99
N VAL A 178 2.88 -13.01 -10.45
CA VAL A 178 3.49 -11.71 -10.76
C VAL A 178 4.01 -11.66 -12.20
N CYS A 179 4.42 -12.78 -12.77
CA CYS A 179 4.87 -12.87 -14.16
C CYS A 179 3.72 -12.88 -15.20
N ASN A 180 2.48 -13.17 -14.78
CA ASN A 180 1.29 -13.18 -15.65
C ASN A 180 0.59 -11.83 -15.65
#